data_AF-A0A160NYE3-F1
#
_entry.id   AF-A0A160NYE3-F1
#
_cell.length_a   1.000
_cell.length_b   1.000
_cell.length_c   1.000
_cell.angle_alpha   90.00
_cell.angle_beta   90.00
_cell.angle_gamma   90.00
#
_symmetry.space_group_name_H-M   'P 1'
#
loop_
_entity.id
_entity.type
_entity.pdbx_description
1 polymer ?
#
loop_
_entity_poly.entity_id
_entity_poly.type
_entity_poly.pdbx_seq_one_letter_code
_entity_poly.pdbx_strand_id
1 'polypeptide(L)'
;MADSATLAQTRYTEVQSITRGVVDAVQALWRDVTPDRILSAMSGETGRAILAAVTTGQMTAAAGAQAFVTASMLAQGVAAGPVGLLNPSALVGVAADARPLATLLYVPAVTTAQTLALGASPEAAALAGLNQMSMLVSTTVADTARAATSVAMAAEPRCVSYARVVRLPACARCVVLAGRQYSHSTGFQRHPRCDCGMEPMSESEWRGTDTPEDVFRRMSPAEQRKRLGAAGVKALEAGADLGQLVNARRGLSTAATGRGPMRVTTEGVTRRGIGGRALNSGYTKDAGKRYERAKEARLMPESIFKLAGDDREHQIAMLRKHGYIT
;
A
#
# COMPACT_ATOMS: atom_id res chain seq x y z
N MET A 1 4.29 -28.10 9.76
CA MET A 1 3.64 -26.83 10.15
C MET A 1 3.30 -26.08 8.87
N ALA A 2 2.16 -25.41 8.81
CA ALA A 2 1.83 -24.54 7.68
C ALA A 2 2.82 -23.36 7.64
N ASP A 3 3.25 -22.95 6.45
CA ASP A 3 4.05 -21.75 6.27
C ASP A 3 3.20 -20.47 6.46
N SER A 4 3.88 -19.32 6.58
CA SER A 4 3.25 -18.02 6.79
C SER A 4 2.25 -17.66 5.67
N ALA A 5 2.56 -18.01 4.41
CA ALA A 5 1.70 -17.75 3.26
C ALA A 5 0.40 -18.57 3.31
N THR A 6 0.47 -19.84 3.73
CA THR A 6 -0.68 -20.71 3.92
C THR A 6 -1.56 -20.20 5.05
N LEU A 7 -0.98 -19.75 6.16
CA LEU A 7 -1.71 -19.11 7.25
C LEU A 7 -2.44 -17.84 6.79
N ALA A 8 -1.80 -17.02 5.95
CA ALA A 8 -2.42 -15.83 5.38
C ALA A 8 -3.59 -16.17 4.43
N GLN A 9 -3.52 -17.30 3.74
CA GLN A 9 -4.64 -17.82 2.92
C GLN A 9 -5.79 -18.32 3.77
N THR A 10 -5.52 -19.12 4.81
CA THR A 10 -6.55 -19.60 5.75
C THR A 10 -7.27 -18.42 6.39
N ARG A 11 -6.50 -17.45 6.89
CA ARG A 11 -7.04 -16.24 7.51
C ARG A 11 -7.93 -15.44 6.57
N TYR A 12 -7.53 -15.31 5.29
CA TYR A 12 -8.36 -14.67 4.28
C TYR A 12 -9.69 -15.41 4.10
N THR A 13 -9.66 -16.74 3.95
CA THR A 13 -10.87 -17.54 3.75
C THR A 13 -11.83 -17.44 4.94
N GLU A 14 -11.30 -17.43 6.18
CA GLU A 14 -12.09 -17.23 7.40
C GLU A 14 -12.81 -15.87 7.39
N VAL A 15 -12.08 -14.78 7.13
CA VAL A 15 -12.66 -13.42 7.10
C VAL A 15 -13.71 -13.30 5.99
N GLN A 16 -13.48 -13.92 4.83
CA GLN A 16 -14.46 -13.94 3.74
C GLN A 16 -15.71 -14.75 4.11
N SER A 17 -15.56 -15.87 4.82
CA SER A 17 -16.70 -16.66 5.31
C SER A 17 -17.56 -15.85 6.29
N ILE A 18 -16.92 -15.20 7.27
CA ILE A 18 -17.60 -14.30 8.23
C ILE A 18 -18.32 -13.18 7.46
N THR A 19 -17.62 -12.54 6.52
CA THR A 19 -18.16 -11.42 5.75
C THR A 19 -19.39 -11.82 4.95
N ARG A 20 -19.35 -12.96 4.25
CA ARG A 20 -20.50 -13.49 3.50
C ARG A 20 -21.69 -13.76 4.43
N GLY A 21 -21.47 -14.46 5.54
CA GLY A 21 -22.54 -14.76 6.50
C GLY A 21 -23.20 -13.49 7.07
N VAL A 22 -22.43 -12.44 7.37
CA VAL A 22 -22.97 -11.16 7.84
C VAL A 22 -23.74 -10.45 6.73
N VAL A 23 -23.23 -10.44 5.50
CA VAL A 23 -23.94 -9.85 4.35
C VAL A 23 -25.26 -10.58 4.12
N ASP A 24 -25.28 -11.91 4.14
CA ASP A 24 -26.50 -12.70 3.94
C ASP A 24 -27.55 -12.41 5.03
N ALA A 25 -27.12 -12.33 6.29
CA ALA A 25 -28.00 -11.95 7.41
C ALA A 25 -28.58 -10.54 7.25
N VAL A 26 -27.74 -9.57 6.87
CA VAL A 26 -28.19 -8.18 6.63
C VAL A 26 -29.12 -8.10 5.42
N GLN A 27 -28.85 -8.86 4.36
CA GLN A 27 -29.73 -8.90 3.18
C GLN A 27 -31.11 -9.45 3.51
N ALA A 28 -31.20 -10.49 4.35
CA ALA A 28 -32.48 -11.02 4.82
C ALA A 28 -33.27 -9.95 5.57
N LEU A 29 -32.65 -9.30 6.56
CA LEU A 29 -33.27 -8.22 7.34
C LEU A 29 -33.71 -7.03 6.47
N TRP A 30 -32.96 -6.71 5.43
CA TRP A 30 -33.25 -5.60 4.53
C TRP A 30 -34.42 -5.89 3.59
N ARG A 31 -34.52 -7.12 3.07
CA ARG A 31 -35.57 -7.51 2.10
C ARG A 31 -36.97 -7.49 2.71
N ASP A 32 -37.08 -7.67 4.02
CA ASP A 32 -38.35 -7.64 4.74
C ASP A 32 -38.91 -6.21 4.94
N VAL A 33 -38.16 -5.17 4.55
CA VAL A 33 -38.57 -3.77 4.72
C VAL A 33 -39.10 -3.17 3.43
N THR A 34 -40.30 -2.60 3.49
CA THR A 34 -40.85 -1.87 2.34
C THR A 34 -40.08 -0.56 2.10
N PRO A 35 -39.76 -0.19 0.85
CA PRO A 35 -38.90 0.95 0.56
C PRO A 35 -39.40 2.29 1.11
N ASP A 36 -40.72 2.49 1.16
CA ASP A 36 -41.38 3.69 1.70
C ASP A 36 -41.19 3.84 3.22
N ARG A 37 -40.91 2.75 3.94
CA ARG A 37 -40.73 2.73 5.40
C ARG A 37 -39.27 2.55 5.83
N ILE A 38 -38.33 2.54 4.88
CA ILE A 38 -36.93 2.17 5.13
C ILE A 38 -36.26 3.03 6.21
N LEU A 39 -36.52 4.35 6.23
CA LEU A 39 -35.95 5.25 7.22
C LEU A 39 -36.43 4.93 8.63
N SER A 40 -37.74 4.68 8.80
CA SER A 40 -38.33 4.33 10.10
C SER A 40 -37.88 2.95 10.58
N ALA A 41 -37.80 1.96 9.67
CA ALA A 41 -37.32 0.62 10.00
C ALA A 41 -35.85 0.64 10.47
N MET A 42 -35.01 1.43 9.80
CA MET A 42 -33.60 1.60 10.16
C MET A 42 -33.37 2.39 11.44
N SER A 43 -34.32 3.21 11.87
CA SER A 43 -34.32 3.83 13.21
C SER A 43 -34.92 2.91 14.30
N GLY A 44 -35.55 1.79 13.90
CA GLY A 44 -36.25 0.85 14.78
C GLY A 44 -35.49 -0.46 15.01
N GLU A 45 -36.25 -1.55 15.14
CA GLU A 45 -35.72 -2.88 15.44
C GLU A 45 -34.83 -3.43 14.31
N THR A 46 -35.21 -3.23 13.05
CA THR A 46 -34.41 -3.70 11.90
C THR A 46 -33.01 -3.08 11.91
N GLY A 47 -32.91 -1.77 12.16
CA GLY A 47 -31.61 -1.09 12.25
C GLY A 47 -30.75 -1.62 13.40
N ARG A 48 -31.35 -1.92 14.57
CA ARG A 48 -30.66 -2.55 15.70
C ARG A 48 -30.18 -3.96 15.37
N ALA A 49 -31.01 -4.77 14.72
CA ALA A 49 -30.65 -6.13 14.31
C ALA A 49 -29.50 -6.13 13.30
N ILE A 50 -29.54 -5.23 12.30
CA ILE A 50 -28.45 -5.05 11.33
C ILE A 50 -27.16 -4.63 12.04
N LEU A 51 -27.23 -3.63 12.93
CA LEU A 51 -26.07 -3.19 13.71
C LEU A 51 -25.47 -4.34 14.53
N ALA A 52 -26.31 -5.11 15.22
CA ALA A 52 -25.86 -6.25 16.02
C ALA A 52 -25.20 -7.36 15.17
N ALA A 53 -25.74 -7.66 13.99
CA ALA A 53 -25.15 -8.62 13.06
C ALA A 53 -23.77 -8.16 12.59
N VAL A 54 -23.62 -6.90 12.19
CA VAL A 54 -22.33 -6.35 11.72
C VAL A 54 -21.32 -6.25 12.86
N THR A 55 -21.75 -5.85 14.05
CA THR A 55 -20.93 -5.76 15.28
C THR A 55 -20.40 -7.15 15.67
N THR A 56 -21.25 -8.18 15.62
CA THR A 56 -20.84 -9.57 15.82
C THR A 56 -19.81 -10.00 14.77
N GLY A 57 -20.06 -9.67 13.49
CA GLY A 57 -19.12 -9.92 12.40
C GLY A 57 -17.75 -9.27 12.63
N GLN A 58 -17.73 -7.99 13.05
CA GLN A 58 -16.52 -7.28 13.42
C GLN A 58 -15.78 -7.97 14.58
N MET A 59 -16.50 -8.41 15.62
CA MET A 59 -15.93 -9.08 16.77
C MET A 59 -15.28 -10.42 16.38
N THR A 60 -15.99 -11.27 15.65
CA THR A 60 -15.46 -12.56 15.17
C THR A 60 -14.28 -12.36 14.24
N ALA A 61 -14.36 -11.36 13.34
CA ALA A 61 -13.26 -11.01 12.47
C ALA A 61 -12.05 -10.55 13.27
N ALA A 62 -12.19 -9.68 14.27
CA ALA A 62 -11.06 -9.20 15.07
C ALA A 62 -10.42 -10.30 15.93
N ALA A 63 -11.21 -11.19 16.53
CA ALA A 63 -10.73 -12.21 17.47
C ALA A 63 -9.68 -13.16 16.86
N GLY A 64 -9.80 -13.51 15.58
CA GLY A 64 -8.86 -14.42 14.91
C GLY A 64 -7.47 -13.81 14.61
N ALA A 65 -7.29 -12.50 14.77
CA ALA A 65 -6.06 -11.81 14.36
C ALA A 65 -4.83 -12.19 15.19
N GLN A 66 -4.98 -12.26 16.52
CA GLN A 66 -3.86 -12.57 17.42
C GLN A 66 -3.27 -13.96 17.13
N ALA A 67 -4.14 -14.97 17.02
CA ALA A 67 -3.75 -16.34 16.71
C ALA A 67 -3.04 -16.43 15.36
N PHE A 68 -3.55 -15.74 14.34
CA PHE A 68 -2.94 -15.68 13.02
C PHE A 68 -1.51 -15.11 13.06
N VAL A 69 -1.31 -13.97 13.73
CA VAL A 69 0.02 -13.32 13.79
C VAL A 69 1.01 -14.18 14.55
N THR A 70 0.63 -14.69 15.73
CA THR A 70 1.50 -15.54 16.55
C THR A 70 1.85 -16.84 15.81
N ALA A 71 0.88 -17.48 15.13
CA ALA A 71 1.14 -18.64 14.30
C ALA A 71 2.09 -18.33 13.13
N SER A 72 1.95 -17.15 12.52
CA SER A 72 2.83 -16.71 11.42
C SER A 72 4.27 -16.53 11.90
N MET A 73 4.49 -15.91 13.07
CA MET A 73 5.83 -15.79 13.66
C MET A 73 6.43 -17.14 14.06
N LEU A 74 5.60 -18.05 14.57
CA LEU A 74 6.03 -19.41 14.88
C LEU A 74 6.44 -20.18 13.62
N ALA A 75 5.66 -20.06 12.53
CA ALA A 75 5.97 -20.68 11.24
C ALA A 75 7.28 -20.15 10.65
N GLN A 76 7.64 -18.90 10.93
CA GLN A 76 8.91 -18.28 10.55
C GLN A 76 10.07 -18.61 11.51
N GLY A 77 9.86 -19.46 12.52
CA GLY A 77 10.88 -19.87 13.48
C GLY A 77 11.28 -18.80 14.50
N VAL A 78 10.53 -17.70 14.59
CA VAL A 78 10.90 -16.52 15.40
C VAL A 78 9.87 -16.21 16.49
N ALA A 79 9.18 -17.19 17.06
CA ALA A 79 8.25 -16.93 18.16
C ALA A 79 8.96 -16.26 19.37
N ALA A 80 8.46 -15.10 19.82
CA ALA A 80 8.85 -14.47 21.09
C ALA A 80 7.69 -14.39 22.08
N GLY A 81 6.45 -14.46 21.57
CA GLY A 81 5.25 -14.21 22.34
C GLY A 81 4.92 -12.71 22.34
N PRO A 82 3.63 -12.35 22.27
CA PRO A 82 3.24 -10.95 22.19
C PRO A 82 3.44 -10.24 23.54
N VAL A 83 3.88 -8.98 23.51
CA VAL A 83 4.04 -8.12 24.70
C VAL A 83 2.72 -7.56 25.22
N GLY A 84 1.63 -7.79 24.50
CA GLY A 84 0.27 -7.45 24.89
C GLY A 84 -0.74 -8.23 24.06
N LEU A 85 -1.93 -8.44 24.60
CA LEU A 85 -3.00 -9.13 23.88
C LEU A 85 -3.91 -8.12 23.20
N LEU A 86 -4.27 -8.39 21.95
CA LEU A 86 -5.34 -7.67 21.28
C LEU A 86 -6.63 -7.75 22.10
N ASN A 87 -7.25 -6.61 22.40
CA ASN A 87 -8.64 -6.54 22.86
C ASN A 87 -9.55 -6.34 21.64
N PRO A 88 -10.24 -7.39 21.14
CA PRO A 88 -11.01 -7.26 19.90
C PRO A 88 -12.22 -6.33 20.05
N SER A 89 -12.80 -6.23 21.26
CA SER A 89 -13.95 -5.36 21.54
C SER A 89 -13.66 -3.87 21.30
N ALA A 90 -12.40 -3.44 21.40
CA ALA A 90 -11.99 -2.07 21.13
C ALA A 90 -12.06 -1.67 19.64
N LEU A 91 -12.24 -2.65 18.73
CA LEU A 91 -12.30 -2.45 17.28
C LEU A 91 -13.70 -2.63 16.69
N VAL A 92 -14.71 -2.75 17.56
CA VAL A 92 -16.09 -3.09 17.21
C VAL A 92 -16.99 -1.86 17.40
N GLY A 93 -18.04 -1.73 16.59
CA GLY A 93 -19.00 -0.62 16.67
C GLY A 93 -18.50 0.69 16.06
N VAL A 94 -17.34 0.67 15.41
CA VAL A 94 -16.74 1.81 14.71
C VAL A 94 -16.51 1.48 13.24
N ALA A 95 -16.70 2.48 12.38
CA ALA A 95 -16.38 2.39 10.97
C ALA A 95 -14.90 2.78 10.72
N ALA A 96 -14.42 2.52 9.49
CA ALA A 96 -13.04 2.77 9.09
C ALA A 96 -12.60 4.25 9.16
N ASP A 97 -13.55 5.17 9.03
CA ASP A 97 -13.41 6.62 9.18
C ASP A 97 -13.61 7.09 10.63
N ALA A 98 -13.57 6.17 11.59
CA ALA A 98 -13.68 6.38 13.03
C ALA A 98 -15.03 6.93 13.53
N ARG A 99 -16.07 6.99 12.68
CA ARG A 99 -17.42 7.33 13.13
C ARG A 99 -18.13 6.11 13.75
N PRO A 100 -19.20 6.32 14.56
CA PRO A 100 -20.02 5.23 15.05
C PRO A 100 -20.62 4.42 13.90
N LEU A 101 -20.52 3.09 13.98
CA LEU A 101 -20.94 2.16 12.94
C LEU A 101 -22.41 2.35 12.53
N ALA A 102 -23.29 2.63 13.50
CA ALA A 102 -24.71 2.88 13.25
C ALA A 102 -24.94 4.00 12.22
N THR A 103 -24.12 5.06 12.25
CA THR A 103 -24.25 6.19 11.32
C THR A 103 -23.85 5.80 9.89
N LEU A 104 -22.87 4.91 9.72
CA LEU A 104 -22.49 4.34 8.43
C LEU A 104 -23.62 3.46 7.87
N LEU A 105 -24.16 2.58 8.72
CA LEU A 105 -25.20 1.63 8.33
C LEU A 105 -26.56 2.28 8.07
N TYR A 106 -26.78 3.51 8.51
CA TYR A 106 -27.99 4.28 8.17
C TYR A 106 -27.96 4.86 6.75
N VAL A 107 -26.78 5.11 6.17
CA VAL A 107 -26.64 5.75 4.84
C VAL A 107 -27.40 5.03 3.72
N PRO A 108 -27.37 3.69 3.61
CA PRO A 108 -28.17 2.97 2.62
C PRO A 108 -29.67 3.27 2.65
N ALA A 109 -30.22 3.57 3.83
CA ALA A 109 -31.64 3.91 3.99
C ALA A 109 -31.95 5.26 3.34
N VAL A 110 -31.03 6.22 3.52
CA VAL A 110 -31.08 7.54 2.88
C VAL A 110 -30.99 7.38 1.36
N THR A 111 -30.10 6.53 0.86
CA THR A 111 -29.99 6.25 -0.58
C THR A 111 -31.28 5.67 -1.15
N THR A 112 -31.91 4.71 -0.47
CA THR A 112 -33.22 4.16 -0.87
C THR A 112 -34.27 5.27 -0.93
N ALA A 113 -34.41 6.06 0.14
CA ALA A 113 -35.40 7.11 0.23
C ALA A 113 -35.20 8.22 -0.83
N GLN A 114 -33.95 8.61 -1.08
CA GLN A 114 -33.61 9.57 -2.13
C GLN A 114 -33.91 9.02 -3.51
N THR A 115 -33.61 7.74 -3.77
CA THR A 115 -33.88 7.10 -5.06
C THR A 115 -35.39 7.04 -5.34
N LEU A 116 -36.20 6.76 -4.31
CA LEU A 116 -37.66 6.86 -4.39
C LEU A 116 -38.14 8.29 -4.68
N ALA A 117 -37.60 9.28 -3.96
CA ALA A 117 -37.99 10.69 -4.12
C ALA A 117 -37.68 11.23 -5.52
N LEU A 118 -36.68 10.64 -6.20
CA LEU A 118 -36.33 10.94 -7.59
C LEU A 118 -37.22 10.24 -8.63
N GLY A 119 -38.25 9.49 -8.19
CA GLY A 119 -39.24 8.85 -9.06
C GLY A 119 -38.86 7.46 -9.57
N ALA A 120 -37.82 6.82 -9.02
CA ALA A 120 -37.52 5.44 -9.33
C ALA A 120 -38.58 4.48 -8.79
N SER A 121 -38.69 3.27 -9.37
CA SER A 121 -39.58 2.24 -8.82
C SER A 121 -39.14 1.80 -7.42
N PRO A 122 -40.06 1.30 -6.57
CA PRO A 122 -39.71 0.78 -5.25
C PRO A 122 -38.62 -0.29 -5.29
N GLU A 123 -38.66 -1.18 -6.27
CA GLU A 123 -37.69 -2.26 -6.45
C GLU A 123 -36.30 -1.71 -6.78
N ALA A 124 -36.22 -0.73 -7.68
CA ALA A 124 -34.96 -0.09 -8.06
C ALA A 124 -34.34 0.66 -6.86
N ALA A 125 -35.16 1.36 -6.08
CA ALA A 125 -34.70 2.05 -4.88
C ALA A 125 -34.22 1.08 -3.78
N ALA A 126 -34.97 0.00 -3.54
CA ALA A 126 -34.60 -1.05 -2.58
C ALA A 126 -33.24 -1.66 -2.94
N LEU A 127 -33.04 -1.96 -4.24
CA LEU A 127 -31.82 -2.55 -4.75
C LEU A 127 -30.63 -1.58 -4.65
N ALA A 128 -30.84 -0.28 -4.89
CA ALA A 128 -29.81 0.74 -4.73
C ALA A 128 -29.28 0.78 -3.29
N GLY A 129 -30.17 0.85 -2.30
CA GLY A 129 -29.80 0.79 -0.89
C GLY A 129 -29.13 -0.54 -0.51
N LEU A 130 -29.70 -1.68 -0.92
CA LEU A 130 -29.15 -3.00 -0.61
C LEU A 130 -27.73 -3.21 -1.16
N ASN A 131 -27.47 -2.75 -2.38
CA ASN A 131 -26.15 -2.79 -3.00
C ASN A 131 -25.13 -1.96 -2.21
N GLN A 132 -25.53 -0.78 -1.74
CA GLN A 132 -24.68 0.05 -0.89
C GLN A 132 -24.47 -0.59 0.48
N MET A 133 -25.52 -1.11 1.12
CA MET A 133 -25.44 -1.80 2.41
C MET A 133 -24.47 -2.98 2.34
N SER A 134 -24.62 -3.85 1.34
CA SER A 134 -23.75 -5.02 1.16
C SER A 134 -22.28 -4.62 0.99
N MET A 135 -22.01 -3.55 0.25
CA MET A 135 -20.66 -3.01 0.07
C MET A 135 -20.07 -2.45 1.38
N LEU A 136 -20.86 -1.67 2.14
CA LEU A 136 -20.42 -1.06 3.39
C LEU A 136 -20.15 -2.12 4.47
N VAL A 137 -21.05 -3.09 4.61
CA VAL A 137 -20.91 -4.23 5.54
C VAL A 137 -19.66 -5.04 5.20
N SER A 138 -19.51 -5.45 3.94
CA SER A 138 -18.36 -6.22 3.50
C SER A 138 -17.03 -5.49 3.76
N THR A 139 -16.99 -4.20 3.43
CA THR A 139 -15.80 -3.37 3.62
C THR A 139 -15.45 -3.22 5.11
N THR A 140 -16.45 -2.97 5.95
CA THR A 140 -16.23 -2.68 7.38
C THR A 140 -15.78 -3.90 8.18
N VAL A 141 -16.34 -5.08 7.90
CA VAL A 141 -15.91 -6.34 8.54
C VAL A 141 -14.46 -6.67 8.14
N ALA A 142 -14.13 -6.57 6.85
CA ALA A 142 -12.78 -6.80 6.36
C ALA A 142 -11.78 -5.76 6.91
N ASP A 143 -12.21 -4.51 7.09
CA ASP A 143 -11.41 -3.45 7.70
C ASP A 143 -11.09 -3.71 9.17
N THR A 144 -12.07 -4.17 9.94
CA THR A 144 -11.85 -4.58 11.33
C THR A 144 -10.85 -5.73 11.41
N ALA A 145 -10.95 -6.73 10.52
CA ALA A 145 -9.99 -7.84 10.47
C ALA A 145 -8.56 -7.35 10.23
N ARG A 146 -8.37 -6.42 9.28
CA ARG A 146 -7.06 -5.83 8.97
C ARG A 146 -6.52 -5.00 10.12
N ALA A 147 -7.35 -4.15 10.73
CA ALA A 147 -6.95 -3.34 11.88
C ALA A 147 -6.51 -4.21 13.06
N ALA A 148 -7.26 -5.28 13.34
CA ALA A 148 -6.92 -6.26 14.36
C ALA A 148 -5.58 -6.95 14.07
N THR A 149 -5.33 -7.36 12.83
CA THR A 149 -4.02 -7.92 12.41
C THR A 149 -2.89 -6.91 12.63
N SER A 150 -3.08 -5.64 12.24
CA SER A 150 -2.06 -4.60 12.47
C SER A 150 -1.72 -4.42 13.95
N VAL A 151 -2.74 -4.39 14.82
CA VAL A 151 -2.55 -4.26 16.27
C VAL A 151 -1.84 -5.48 16.85
N ALA A 152 -2.25 -6.69 16.46
CA ALA A 152 -1.61 -7.93 16.90
C ALA A 152 -0.13 -8.00 16.44
N MET A 153 0.18 -7.55 15.23
CA MET A 153 1.55 -7.44 14.74
C MET A 153 2.38 -6.44 15.54
N ALA A 154 1.81 -5.27 15.87
CA ALA A 154 2.51 -4.27 16.68
C ALA A 154 2.80 -4.79 18.10
N ALA A 155 1.99 -5.71 18.61
CA ALA A 155 2.20 -6.36 19.90
C ALA A 155 3.20 -7.53 19.84
N GLU A 156 3.68 -7.95 18.66
CA GLU A 156 4.57 -9.10 18.50
C GLU A 156 6.01 -8.60 18.19
N PRO A 157 6.96 -8.67 19.14
CA PRO A 157 8.26 -7.97 19.03
C PRO A 157 9.10 -8.37 17.81
N ARG A 158 8.98 -9.63 17.36
CA ARG A 158 9.75 -10.16 16.24
C ARG A 158 9.05 -9.97 14.89
N CYS A 159 7.82 -9.43 14.88
CA CYS A 159 7.15 -8.99 13.67
C CYS A 159 7.60 -7.57 13.31
N VAL A 160 8.70 -7.45 12.57
CA VAL A 160 9.29 -6.13 12.26
C VAL A 160 8.63 -5.44 11.06
N SER A 161 7.87 -6.19 10.26
CA SER A 161 7.34 -5.72 8.99
C SER A 161 6.19 -6.58 8.46
N TYR A 162 5.65 -6.22 7.30
CA TYR A 162 4.67 -7.04 6.58
C TYR A 162 4.79 -6.91 5.06
N ALA A 163 4.42 -8.00 4.38
CA ALA A 163 4.18 -8.00 2.95
C ALA A 163 2.69 -7.83 2.64
N ARG A 164 2.38 -7.03 1.62
CA ARG A 164 1.02 -6.90 1.09
C ARG A 164 0.67 -8.11 0.24
N VAL A 165 -0.32 -8.87 0.69
CA VAL A 165 -0.87 -10.01 -0.04
C VAL A 165 -2.06 -9.55 -0.88
N VAL A 166 -1.88 -9.51 -2.20
CA VAL A 166 -2.95 -9.15 -3.14
C VAL A 166 -3.69 -10.41 -3.56
N ARG A 167 -5.03 -10.36 -3.51
CA ARG A 167 -5.90 -11.44 -3.97
C ARG A 167 -6.63 -11.00 -5.23
N LEU A 168 -6.71 -11.89 -6.22
CA LEU A 168 -7.44 -11.64 -7.46
C LEU A 168 -8.93 -12.01 -7.30
N PRO A 169 -9.84 -11.31 -7.98
CA PRO A 169 -9.60 -10.17 -8.88
C PRO A 169 -9.23 -8.88 -8.13
N ALA A 170 -8.15 -8.20 -8.55
CA ALA A 170 -7.69 -6.95 -7.95
C ALA A 170 -7.57 -5.82 -8.98
N CYS A 171 -7.78 -4.58 -8.56
CA CYS A 171 -7.54 -3.42 -9.42
C CYS A 171 -6.05 -3.19 -9.66
N ALA A 172 -5.69 -2.48 -10.74
CA ALA A 172 -4.30 -2.17 -11.09
C ALA A 172 -3.50 -1.52 -9.95
N ARG A 173 -4.15 -0.65 -9.14
CA ARG A 173 -3.52 -0.01 -7.97
C ARG A 173 -3.13 -1.01 -6.87
N CYS A 174 -3.89 -2.09 -6.71
CA CYS A 174 -3.55 -3.16 -5.78
C CYS A 174 -2.45 -4.06 -6.35
N VAL A 175 -2.55 -4.44 -7.63
CA VAL A 175 -1.59 -5.34 -8.31
C VAL A 175 -0.16 -4.80 -8.21
N VAL A 176 0.06 -3.49 -8.44
CA VAL A 176 1.40 -2.89 -8.35
C VAL A 176 1.98 -2.84 -6.93
N LEU A 177 1.17 -3.15 -5.91
CA LEU A 177 1.58 -3.20 -4.51
C LEU A 177 1.71 -4.64 -3.99
N ALA A 178 1.54 -5.66 -4.85
CA ALA A 178 1.71 -7.06 -4.48
C ALA A 178 3.14 -7.34 -4.01
N GLY A 179 3.27 -8.04 -2.87
CA GLY A 179 4.57 -8.32 -2.25
C GLY A 179 5.27 -7.08 -1.70
N ARG A 180 4.66 -5.89 -1.83
CA ARG A 180 5.26 -4.68 -1.30
C ARG A 180 5.33 -4.79 0.21
N GLN A 181 6.51 -4.45 0.67
CA GLN A 181 6.99 -4.64 1.99
C GLN A 181 6.90 -3.30 2.74
N TYR A 182 6.32 -3.31 3.94
CA TYR A 182 6.10 -2.12 4.74
C TYR A 182 6.55 -2.33 6.18
N SER A 183 7.13 -1.28 6.77
CA SER A 183 7.29 -1.20 8.21
C SER A 183 5.93 -0.95 8.88
N HIS A 184 5.86 -1.24 10.18
CA HIS A 184 4.66 -1.14 11.02
C HIS A 184 3.88 0.19 10.91
N SER A 185 4.50 1.29 10.47
CA SER A 185 3.92 2.63 10.51
C SER A 185 3.27 3.15 9.22
N THR A 186 3.43 2.48 8.07
CA THR A 186 3.06 3.10 6.77
C THR A 186 1.66 2.80 6.24
N GLY A 187 0.88 1.95 6.93
CA GLY A 187 -0.57 1.84 6.76
C GLY A 187 -1.08 1.36 5.38
N PHE A 188 -2.13 0.54 5.41
CA PHE A 188 -2.74 0.00 4.21
C PHE A 188 -3.81 0.95 3.63
N GLN A 189 -3.45 1.81 2.67
CA GLN A 189 -4.46 2.61 1.93
C GLN A 189 -5.38 1.69 1.12
N ARG A 190 -6.70 1.88 1.31
CA ARG A 190 -7.74 0.97 0.82
C ARG A 190 -8.91 1.70 0.17
N HIS A 191 -9.64 0.96 -0.65
CA HIS A 191 -10.90 1.35 -1.26
C HIS A 191 -11.95 0.26 -0.95
N PRO A 192 -13.25 0.52 -1.15
CA PRO A 192 -14.27 -0.51 -1.00
C PRO A 192 -13.96 -1.76 -1.82
N ARG A 193 -14.35 -2.94 -1.31
CA ARG A 193 -14.10 -4.26 -1.94
C ARG A 193 -12.62 -4.58 -2.20
N CYS A 194 -11.74 -4.11 -1.31
CA CYS A 194 -10.32 -4.51 -1.36
C CYS A 194 -10.12 -5.83 -0.60
N ASP A 195 -9.77 -6.89 -1.33
CA ASP A 195 -9.49 -8.23 -0.80
C ASP A 195 -8.04 -8.45 -0.35
N CYS A 196 -7.23 -7.40 -0.38
CA CYS A 196 -5.85 -7.49 0.04
C CYS A 196 -5.73 -7.65 1.56
N GLY A 197 -4.75 -8.44 1.96
CA GLY A 197 -4.37 -8.67 3.34
C GLY A 197 -2.91 -8.32 3.61
N MET A 198 -2.45 -8.67 4.81
CA MET A 198 -1.07 -8.50 5.23
C MET A 198 -0.53 -9.84 5.71
N GLU A 199 0.67 -10.16 5.27
CA GLU A 199 1.46 -11.28 5.78
C GLU A 199 2.51 -10.72 6.74
N PRO A 200 2.46 -11.09 8.04
CA PRO A 200 3.47 -10.72 9.02
C PRO A 200 4.86 -11.18 8.58
N MET A 201 5.90 -10.38 8.80
CA MET A 201 7.26 -10.71 8.42
C MET A 201 8.26 -10.45 9.56
N SER A 202 9.04 -11.48 9.85
CA SER A 202 10.23 -11.43 10.70
C SER A 202 11.37 -10.69 10.01
N GLU A 203 12.40 -10.35 10.78
CA GLU A 203 13.58 -9.69 10.21
C GLU A 203 14.33 -10.58 9.21
N SER A 204 14.40 -11.89 9.46
CA SER A 204 15.03 -12.84 8.54
C SER A 204 14.27 -12.97 7.23
N GLU A 205 12.93 -13.09 7.28
CA GLU A 205 12.09 -13.15 6.08
C GLU A 205 12.13 -11.82 5.29
N TRP A 206 12.10 -10.70 6.01
CA TRP A 206 12.18 -9.38 5.41
C TRP A 206 13.50 -9.20 4.65
N ARG A 207 14.63 -9.53 5.27
CA ARG A 207 15.97 -9.45 4.66
C ARG A 207 16.23 -10.55 3.63
N GLY A 208 15.52 -11.68 3.72
CA GLY A 208 15.61 -12.80 2.78
C GLY A 208 14.88 -12.55 1.46
N THR A 209 14.11 -11.46 1.36
CA THR A 209 13.50 -11.03 0.10
C THR A 209 14.50 -10.22 -0.72
N ASP A 210 14.60 -10.55 -2.00
CA ASP A 210 15.54 -9.90 -2.90
C ASP A 210 15.28 -8.39 -3.03
N THR A 211 16.31 -7.60 -2.76
CA THR A 211 16.31 -6.18 -3.08
C THR A 211 16.37 -5.98 -4.61
N PRO A 212 15.97 -4.81 -5.15
CA PRO A 212 16.18 -4.48 -6.55
C PRO A 212 17.64 -4.72 -7.02
N GLU A 213 18.60 -4.49 -6.13
CA GLU A 213 20.02 -4.74 -6.32
C GLU A 213 20.34 -6.24 -6.41
N ASP A 214 19.72 -7.08 -5.58
CA ASP A 214 19.87 -8.54 -5.63
C ASP A 214 19.31 -9.12 -6.93
N VAL A 215 18.14 -8.63 -7.37
CA VAL A 215 17.57 -8.99 -8.66
C VAL A 215 18.50 -8.56 -9.80
N PHE A 216 19.04 -7.34 -9.74
CA PHE A 216 19.97 -6.85 -10.75
C PHE A 216 21.26 -7.68 -10.81
N ARG A 217 21.82 -8.07 -9.66
CA ARG A 217 23.05 -8.87 -9.56
C ARG A 217 22.90 -10.26 -10.17
N ARG A 218 21.71 -10.85 -10.13
CA ARG A 218 21.41 -12.15 -10.76
C ARG A 218 21.19 -12.08 -12.27
N MET A 219 20.94 -10.90 -12.83
CA MET A 219 20.83 -10.75 -14.28
C MET A 219 22.17 -11.05 -14.94
N SER A 220 22.13 -11.66 -16.14
CA SER A 220 23.32 -11.82 -16.96
C SER A 220 23.94 -10.45 -17.30
N PRO A 221 25.25 -10.35 -17.57
CA PRO A 221 25.89 -9.09 -17.97
C PRO A 221 25.20 -8.41 -19.17
N ALA A 222 24.66 -9.20 -20.10
CA ALA A 222 23.91 -8.68 -21.24
C ALA A 222 22.59 -8.04 -20.82
N GLU A 223 21.85 -8.66 -19.90
CA GLU A 223 20.61 -8.11 -19.35
C GLU A 223 20.87 -6.85 -18.53
N GLN A 224 21.90 -6.85 -17.66
CA GLN A 224 22.29 -5.68 -16.89
C GLN A 224 22.59 -4.49 -17.82
N ARG A 225 23.38 -4.71 -18.88
CA ARG A 225 23.67 -3.68 -19.90
C ARG A 225 22.44 -3.27 -20.69
N LYS A 226 21.51 -4.18 -20.97
CA LYS A 226 20.24 -3.83 -21.63
C LYS A 226 19.38 -2.93 -20.75
N ARG A 227 19.36 -3.14 -19.44
CA ARG A 227 18.57 -2.34 -18.49
C ARG A 227 19.22 -1.01 -18.12
N LEU A 228 20.51 -0.99 -17.79
CA LEU A 228 21.22 0.21 -17.31
C LEU A 228 22.19 0.82 -18.32
N GLY A 229 22.41 0.22 -19.48
CA GLY A 229 23.47 0.66 -20.39
C GLY A 229 24.87 0.44 -19.80
N ALA A 230 25.91 0.58 -20.62
CA ALA A 230 27.29 0.36 -20.17
C ALA A 230 27.70 1.32 -19.04
N ALA A 231 27.38 2.61 -19.17
CA ALA A 231 27.66 3.59 -18.14
C ALA A 231 26.88 3.36 -16.84
N GLY A 232 25.60 2.99 -16.92
CA GLY A 232 24.83 2.72 -15.71
C GLY A 232 25.37 1.51 -14.93
N VAL A 233 25.77 0.45 -15.63
CA VAL A 233 26.44 -0.71 -15.00
C VAL A 233 27.78 -0.28 -14.38
N LYS A 234 28.63 0.45 -15.12
CA LYS A 234 29.91 0.95 -14.60
C LYS A 234 29.74 1.85 -13.36
N ALA A 235 28.70 2.68 -13.33
CA ALA A 235 28.39 3.52 -12.17
C ALA A 235 27.91 2.69 -10.98
N LEU A 236 27.08 1.67 -11.21
CA LEU A 236 26.62 0.76 -10.16
C LEU A 236 27.80 -0.04 -9.56
N GLU A 237 28.72 -0.52 -10.39
CA GLU A 237 29.97 -1.17 -9.95
C GLU A 237 30.88 -0.21 -9.14
N ALA A 238 30.78 1.09 -9.39
CA ALA A 238 31.47 2.13 -8.62
C ALA A 238 30.73 2.55 -7.33
N GLY A 239 29.60 1.90 -7.00
CA GLY A 239 28.83 2.13 -5.77
C GLY A 239 27.66 3.10 -5.90
N ALA A 240 27.20 3.39 -7.13
CA ALA A 240 26.02 4.24 -7.32
C ALA A 240 24.72 3.55 -6.88
N ASP A 241 23.79 4.31 -6.33
CA ASP A 241 22.44 3.88 -5.99
C ASP A 241 21.63 3.54 -7.26
N LEU A 242 21.12 2.31 -7.33
CA LEU A 242 20.36 1.80 -8.46
C LEU A 242 19.10 2.65 -8.73
N GLY A 243 18.43 3.11 -7.66
CA GLY A 243 17.28 3.99 -7.73
C GLY A 243 17.59 5.34 -8.38
N GLN A 244 18.73 5.95 -8.07
CA GLN A 244 19.19 7.20 -8.69
C GLN A 244 19.48 7.01 -10.17
N LEU A 245 20.15 5.90 -10.54
CA LEU A 245 20.46 5.59 -11.95
C LEU A 245 19.20 5.41 -12.79
N VAL A 246 18.21 4.66 -12.27
CA VAL A 246 16.96 4.39 -12.98
C VAL A 246 16.09 5.64 -13.08
N ASN A 247 15.87 6.33 -11.95
CA ASN A 247 14.97 7.48 -11.93
C ASN A 247 15.53 8.68 -12.71
N ALA A 248 16.85 8.87 -12.73
CA ALA A 248 17.49 9.94 -13.50
C ALA A 248 17.11 9.93 -14.99
N ARG A 249 16.68 8.79 -15.53
CA ARG A 249 16.27 8.70 -16.95
C ARG A 249 14.94 9.37 -17.26
N ARG A 250 14.05 9.59 -16.29
CA ARG A 250 12.73 10.19 -16.54
C ARG A 250 12.82 11.64 -17.03
N GLY A 251 13.82 12.38 -16.54
CA GLY A 251 14.09 13.77 -16.91
C GLY A 251 15.32 13.94 -17.79
N LEU A 252 15.69 12.88 -18.53
CA LEU A 252 16.84 12.90 -19.42
C LEU A 252 16.67 13.97 -20.50
N SER A 253 17.68 14.83 -20.64
CA SER A 253 17.77 15.80 -21.72
C SER A 253 19.23 15.98 -22.15
N THR A 254 19.44 16.67 -23.25
CA THR A 254 20.77 17.01 -23.74
C THR A 254 21.03 18.50 -23.52
N ALA A 255 22.08 18.83 -22.79
CA ALA A 255 22.55 20.20 -22.61
C ALA A 255 23.74 20.46 -23.52
N ALA A 256 23.73 21.60 -24.22
CA ALA A 256 24.91 22.09 -24.92
C ALA A 256 25.91 22.64 -23.90
N THR A 257 27.13 22.13 -23.89
CA THR A 257 28.21 22.62 -23.04
C THR A 257 29.38 23.06 -23.91
N GLY A 258 30.31 23.86 -23.38
CA GLY A 258 31.57 24.20 -24.07
C GLY A 258 32.43 23.00 -24.45
N ARG A 259 32.10 21.79 -23.96
CA ARG A 259 32.74 20.51 -24.29
C ARG A 259 31.85 19.60 -25.16
N GLY A 260 30.85 20.17 -25.83
CA GLY A 260 29.90 19.47 -26.69
C GLY A 260 28.59 19.08 -25.98
N PRO A 261 27.70 18.32 -26.66
CA PRO A 261 26.43 17.89 -26.07
C PRO A 261 26.67 16.89 -24.94
N MET A 262 26.04 17.15 -23.79
CA MET A 262 26.09 16.31 -22.59
C MET A 262 24.69 15.86 -22.19
N ARG A 263 24.57 14.59 -21.78
CA ARG A 263 23.34 14.05 -21.23
C ARG A 263 23.23 14.51 -19.78
N VAL A 264 22.14 15.19 -19.47
CA VAL A 264 21.80 15.71 -18.15
C VAL A 264 20.43 15.20 -17.74
N THR A 265 20.10 15.32 -16.46
CA THR A 265 18.76 15.02 -15.96
C THR A 265 18.18 16.15 -15.15
N THR A 266 16.87 16.36 -15.29
CA THR A 266 16.08 17.23 -14.40
C THR A 266 15.51 16.49 -13.19
N GLU A 267 15.82 15.20 -13.02
CA GLU A 267 15.29 14.40 -11.92
C GLU A 267 16.14 14.55 -10.65
N GLY A 268 15.44 14.72 -9.53
CA GLY A 268 16.08 14.87 -8.22
C GLY A 268 16.91 16.15 -8.06
N VAL A 269 16.76 17.15 -8.94
CA VAL A 269 17.52 18.42 -8.89
C VAL A 269 16.85 19.55 -8.10
N THR A 270 15.70 19.29 -7.47
CA THR A 270 15.02 20.28 -6.60
C THR A 270 15.64 20.31 -5.20
N ARG A 271 15.27 21.29 -4.36
CA ARG A 271 15.77 21.42 -2.97
C ARG A 271 15.62 20.16 -2.12
N ARG A 272 14.58 19.36 -2.36
CA ARG A 272 14.32 18.11 -1.64
C ARG A 272 14.94 16.88 -2.32
N GLY A 273 15.43 17.03 -3.54
CA GLY A 273 16.04 15.96 -4.31
C GLY A 273 17.50 15.70 -3.92
N ILE A 274 17.90 14.43 -3.99
CA ILE A 274 19.26 13.98 -3.63
C ILE A 274 20.31 14.64 -4.53
N GLY A 275 20.10 14.63 -5.85
CA GLY A 275 21.01 15.22 -6.81
C GLY A 275 21.17 16.74 -6.65
N GLY A 276 20.09 17.46 -6.35
CA GLY A 276 20.13 18.89 -6.10
C GLY A 276 20.92 19.25 -4.84
N ARG A 277 20.76 18.47 -3.76
CA ARG A 277 21.58 18.62 -2.54
C ARG A 277 23.06 18.30 -2.78
N ALA A 278 23.34 17.20 -3.49
CA ALA A 278 24.72 16.76 -3.77
C ALA A 278 25.51 17.79 -4.61
N LEU A 279 24.86 18.41 -5.60
CA LEU A 279 25.47 19.45 -6.42
C LEU A 279 25.89 20.69 -5.63
N ASN A 280 25.14 21.02 -4.56
CA ASN A 280 25.37 22.17 -3.70
C ASN A 280 25.67 23.50 -4.44
N SER A 281 25.05 23.70 -5.61
CA SER A 281 25.32 24.85 -6.49
C SER A 281 24.36 26.03 -6.27
N GLY A 282 23.55 25.99 -5.21
CA GLY A 282 22.41 26.89 -5.01
C GLY A 282 21.26 26.59 -5.97
N TYR A 283 20.17 27.34 -5.86
CA TYR A 283 18.92 27.08 -6.58
C TYR A 283 18.44 28.31 -7.35
N THR A 284 17.79 28.07 -8.49
CA THR A 284 17.11 29.08 -9.30
C THR A 284 15.68 28.68 -9.59
N LYS A 285 14.82 29.69 -9.74
CA LYS A 285 13.41 29.52 -10.10
C LYS A 285 13.18 30.06 -11.50
N ASP A 286 12.99 29.16 -12.46
CA ASP A 286 12.65 29.55 -13.82
C ASP A 286 11.20 30.02 -13.91
N ALA A 287 10.95 31.04 -14.72
CA ALA A 287 9.60 31.56 -14.95
C ALA A 287 8.67 30.45 -15.47
N GLY A 288 7.48 30.32 -14.85
CA GLY A 288 6.49 29.31 -15.20
C GLY A 288 6.77 27.90 -14.67
N LYS A 289 7.87 27.66 -13.92
CA LYS A 289 8.11 26.36 -13.27
C LYS A 289 7.66 26.36 -11.82
N ARG A 290 7.03 25.26 -11.41
CA ARG A 290 6.47 25.08 -10.05
C ARG A 290 7.54 25.02 -8.95
N TYR A 291 8.72 24.49 -9.26
CA TYR A 291 9.77 24.20 -8.28
C TYR A 291 11.11 24.81 -8.67
N GLU A 292 11.86 25.25 -7.67
CA GLU A 292 13.26 25.66 -7.81
C GLU A 292 14.15 24.44 -8.09
N ARG A 293 15.22 24.65 -8.86
CA ARG A 293 16.16 23.61 -9.30
C ARG A 293 17.60 24.06 -9.08
N ALA A 294 18.51 23.11 -8.95
CA ALA A 294 19.94 23.40 -8.81
C ALA A 294 20.45 24.22 -10.00
N LYS A 295 21.36 25.16 -9.74
CA LYS A 295 21.97 26.02 -10.78
C LYS A 295 22.82 25.22 -11.76
N GLU A 296 23.57 24.25 -11.22
CA GLU A 296 24.38 23.34 -12.02
C GLU A 296 23.53 22.17 -12.55
N ALA A 297 23.77 21.77 -13.80
CA ALA A 297 23.09 20.63 -14.38
C ALA A 297 23.58 19.30 -13.77
N ARG A 298 22.65 18.39 -13.46
CA ARG A 298 23.00 17.03 -13.02
C ARG A 298 23.38 16.19 -14.23
N LEU A 299 24.67 15.90 -14.38
CA LEU A 299 25.20 15.09 -15.49
C LEU A 299 24.79 13.63 -15.34
N MET A 300 24.45 12.95 -16.43
CA MET A 300 24.23 11.50 -16.44
C MET A 300 25.55 10.73 -16.36
N PRO A 301 25.57 9.47 -15.90
CA PRO A 301 26.77 8.65 -15.84
C PRO A 301 27.56 8.61 -17.16
N GLU A 302 26.89 8.52 -18.30
CA GLU A 302 27.52 8.54 -19.63
C GLU A 302 28.35 9.82 -19.85
N SER A 303 27.83 10.98 -19.42
CA SER A 303 28.52 12.26 -19.51
C SER A 303 29.62 12.41 -18.46
N ILE A 304 29.40 11.88 -17.26
CA ILE A 304 30.42 11.84 -16.20
C ILE A 304 31.63 11.03 -16.67
N PHE A 305 31.43 9.81 -17.17
CA PHE A 305 32.53 8.99 -17.67
C PHE A 305 33.20 9.59 -18.91
N LYS A 306 32.44 10.24 -19.79
CA LYS A 306 33.02 10.97 -20.93
C LYS A 306 33.94 12.12 -20.48
N LEU A 307 33.58 12.83 -19.41
CA LEU A 307 34.38 13.95 -18.89
C LEU A 307 35.57 13.51 -18.04
N ALA A 308 35.39 12.47 -17.23
CA ALA A 308 36.40 11.95 -16.34
C ALA A 308 37.47 11.11 -17.06
N GLY A 309 37.18 10.64 -18.28
CA GLY A 309 38.07 9.72 -18.99
C GLY A 309 38.28 8.43 -18.19
N ASP A 310 39.51 7.97 -18.10
CA ASP A 310 39.88 6.72 -17.42
C ASP A 310 40.28 6.89 -15.93
N ASP A 311 40.26 8.12 -15.40
CA ASP A 311 40.58 8.38 -13.99
C ASP A 311 39.44 7.91 -13.07
N ARG A 312 39.68 6.77 -12.39
CA ARG A 312 38.70 6.16 -11.48
C ARG A 312 38.34 7.05 -10.29
N GLU A 313 39.29 7.77 -9.71
CA GLU A 313 39.01 8.65 -8.56
C GLU A 313 38.15 9.83 -9.00
N HIS A 314 38.47 10.42 -10.16
CA HIS A 314 37.68 11.50 -10.73
C HIS A 314 36.26 11.04 -11.11
N GLN A 315 36.12 9.84 -11.66
CA GLN A 315 34.81 9.24 -11.95
C GLN A 315 33.95 9.11 -10.67
N ILE A 316 34.50 8.56 -9.60
CA ILE A 316 33.79 8.39 -8.32
C ILE A 316 33.44 9.75 -7.70
N ALA A 317 34.39 10.70 -7.71
CA ALA A 317 34.16 12.06 -7.22
C ALA A 317 33.00 12.75 -7.97
N MET A 318 32.96 12.62 -9.30
CA MET A 318 31.87 13.16 -10.11
C MET A 318 30.55 12.45 -9.86
N LEU A 319 30.52 11.12 -9.69
CA LEU A 319 29.30 10.38 -9.33
C LEU A 319 28.74 10.81 -7.97
N ARG A 320 29.61 11.06 -6.97
CA ARG A 320 29.23 11.64 -5.66
C ARG A 320 28.72 13.08 -5.81
N LYS A 321 29.44 13.94 -6.54
CA LYS A 321 29.03 15.34 -6.79
C LYS A 321 27.64 15.42 -7.43
N HIS A 322 27.32 14.51 -8.35
CA HIS A 322 26.01 14.45 -9.00
C HIS A 322 24.98 13.59 -8.27
N GLY A 323 25.27 13.12 -7.05
CA GLY A 323 24.35 12.43 -6.15
C GLY A 323 23.89 11.07 -6.68
N TYR A 324 24.75 10.36 -7.41
CA TYR A 324 24.53 8.95 -7.77
C TYR A 324 25.09 8.01 -6.70
N ILE A 325 26.18 8.40 -6.04
CA ILE A 325 26.70 7.73 -4.85
C ILE A 325 26.31 8.59 -3.65
N THR A 326 25.60 8.01 -2.70
CA THR A 326 25.11 8.68 -1.48
C THR A 326 25.84 8.21 -0.24
#